data_AF-A5DBU5-F1
#
_entry.id   AF-A5DBU5-F1
#
_cell.length_a   1.000
_cell.length_b   1.000
_cell.length_c   1.000
_cell.angle_alpha   90.00
_cell.angle_beta   90.00
_cell.angle_gamma   90.00
#
_symmetry.space_group_name_H-M   'P 1'
#
loop_
_entity.id
_entity.type
_entity.pdbx_description
1 polymer ?
#
loop_
_entity_poly.entity_id
_entity_poly.type
_entity_poly.pdbx_seq_one_letter_code
_entity_poly.pdbx_strand_id
1 'polypeptide(L)'
;MDDEQMMEMDDQLSKIFKERKDALDNVVTGNKRKAEVVEAKEQMTFFKNRALDLLELFVRKQPDSALVLTMIEPLVILIGLTMDKAISAKAHKLMKSKFNKCKITNFDAISTDPKQVETYLIETLSKVHGIATKSKTQTQTLACNQAGLLIAKALTTLDEANIQMVIDFYCTTMKNWAVQPKNKIQASMFFDFINWINSKRK
;
A
#
# COMPACT_ATOMS: atom_id res chain seq x y z
N MET A 1 -0.92 39.01 -67.21
CA MET A 1 -1.23 38.59 -65.83
C MET A 1 -2.67 38.96 -65.63
N ASP A 2 -3.53 37.97 -65.75
CA ASP A 2 -4.98 38.14 -65.60
C ASP A 2 -5.27 37.93 -64.10
N ASP A 3 -5.98 38.85 -63.46
CA ASP A 3 -6.17 38.89 -61.99
C ASP A 3 -6.82 37.60 -61.45
N GLU A 4 -7.55 36.89 -62.29
CA GLU A 4 -8.21 35.62 -61.98
C GLU A 4 -7.21 34.47 -61.75
N GLN A 5 -6.12 34.42 -62.53
CA GLN A 5 -5.04 33.44 -62.33
C GLN A 5 -4.20 33.74 -61.08
N MET A 6 -4.16 35.01 -60.64
CA MET A 6 -3.48 35.40 -59.41
C MET A 6 -4.28 34.96 -58.17
N MET A 7 -5.62 35.03 -58.22
CA MET A 7 -6.49 34.52 -57.14
C MET A 7 -6.50 33.00 -57.03
N GLU A 8 -6.50 32.25 -58.16
CA GLU A 8 -6.43 30.78 -58.12
C GLU A 8 -5.13 30.27 -57.48
N MET A 9 -4.03 31.02 -57.63
CA MET A 9 -2.75 30.71 -56.99
C MET A 9 -2.79 30.88 -55.46
N ASP A 10 -3.47 31.91 -54.97
CA ASP A 10 -3.62 32.18 -53.53
C ASP A 10 -4.47 31.11 -52.82
N ASP A 11 -5.50 30.61 -53.49
CA ASP A 11 -6.33 29.50 -52.99
C ASP A 11 -5.53 28.19 -52.91
N GLN A 12 -4.71 27.90 -53.92
CA GLN A 12 -3.82 26.74 -53.91
C GLN A 12 -2.75 26.85 -52.81
N LEU A 13 -2.16 28.03 -52.62
CA LEU A 13 -1.20 28.28 -51.55
C LEU A 13 -1.84 28.10 -50.16
N SER A 14 -3.04 28.65 -49.95
CA SER A 14 -3.78 28.50 -48.69
C SER A 14 -4.07 27.03 -48.37
N LYS A 15 -4.43 26.23 -49.38
CA LYS A 15 -4.64 24.79 -49.23
C LYS A 15 -3.35 24.05 -48.85
N ILE A 16 -2.22 24.36 -49.50
CA ILE A 16 -0.92 23.77 -49.18
C ILE A 16 -0.47 24.15 -47.76
N PHE A 17 -0.68 25.39 -47.33
CA PHE A 17 -0.36 25.81 -45.96
C PHE A 17 -1.23 25.12 -44.91
N LYS A 18 -2.52 24.91 -45.20
CA LYS A 18 -3.43 24.17 -44.33
C LYS A 18 -3.03 22.70 -44.21
N GLU A 19 -2.76 22.04 -45.33
CA GLU A 19 -2.29 20.64 -45.36
C GLU A 19 -0.95 20.46 -44.62
N ARG A 20 -0.01 21.40 -44.76
CA ARG A 20 1.25 21.38 -44.00
C ARG A 20 1.05 21.61 -42.51
N LYS A 21 0.14 22.50 -42.12
CA LYS A 21 -0.20 22.73 -40.71
C LYS A 21 -0.87 21.51 -40.10
N ASP A 22 -1.82 20.91 -40.78
CA ASP A 22 -2.50 19.69 -40.33
C ASP A 22 -1.51 18.51 -40.27
N ALA A 23 -0.58 18.39 -41.21
CA ALA A 23 0.50 17.40 -41.15
C ALA A 23 1.44 17.64 -39.94
N LEU A 24 1.80 18.89 -39.64
CA LEU A 24 2.61 19.26 -38.48
C LEU A 24 1.90 19.05 -37.14
N ASP A 25 0.58 19.29 -37.08
CA ASP A 25 -0.23 19.07 -35.89
C ASP A 25 -0.40 17.57 -35.57
N ASN A 26 -0.36 16.72 -36.60
CA ASN A 26 -0.39 15.25 -36.48
C ASN A 26 0.97 14.63 -36.16
N VAL A 27 2.08 15.37 -36.30
CA VAL A 27 3.39 14.93 -35.80
C VAL A 27 3.40 15.13 -34.29
N VAL A 28 3.44 14.03 -33.54
CA VAL A 28 3.53 14.05 -32.06
C VAL A 28 4.83 14.75 -31.66
N THR A 29 4.73 16.05 -31.36
CA THR A 29 5.87 16.83 -30.87
C THR A 29 6.30 16.32 -29.49
N GLY A 30 7.56 16.54 -29.14
CA GLY A 30 8.08 16.19 -27.80
C GLY A 30 7.27 16.80 -26.65
N ASN A 31 6.57 17.92 -26.89
CA ASN A 31 5.69 18.55 -25.92
C ASN A 31 4.36 17.82 -25.74
N LYS A 32 3.71 17.35 -26.82
CA LYS A 32 2.49 16.52 -26.74
C LYS A 32 2.77 15.20 -26.02
N ARG A 33 3.86 14.51 -26.37
CA ARG A 33 4.27 13.26 -25.68
C ARG A 33 4.58 13.48 -24.20
N LYS A 34 5.18 14.62 -23.82
CA LYS A 34 5.41 14.96 -22.41
C LYS A 34 4.09 15.16 -21.65
N ALA A 35 3.12 15.84 -22.25
CA ALA A 35 1.80 16.06 -21.65
C ALA A 35 1.06 14.72 -21.43
N GLU A 36 1.03 13.85 -22.43
CA GLU A 36 0.42 12.51 -22.32
C GLU A 36 1.05 11.67 -21.20
N VAL A 37 2.38 11.71 -21.05
CA VAL A 37 3.08 10.99 -19.97
C VAL A 37 2.73 11.55 -18.59
N VAL A 38 2.55 12.87 -18.46
CA VAL A 38 2.12 13.50 -17.20
C VAL A 38 0.69 13.09 -16.89
N GLU A 39 -0.22 13.22 -17.84
CA GLU A 39 -1.63 12.84 -17.68
C GLU A 39 -1.78 11.36 -17.30
N ALA A 40 -1.07 10.46 -17.99
CA ALA A 40 -1.09 9.03 -17.68
C ALA A 40 -0.57 8.74 -16.25
N LYS A 41 0.46 9.47 -15.79
CA LYS A 41 0.95 9.36 -14.40
C LYS A 41 -0.09 9.85 -13.41
N GLU A 42 -0.76 10.95 -13.68
CA GLU A 42 -1.82 11.50 -12.83
C GLU A 42 -3.00 10.53 -12.73
N GLN A 43 -3.47 9.99 -13.86
CA GLN A 43 -4.52 8.97 -13.91
C GLN A 43 -4.12 7.71 -13.12
N MET A 44 -2.87 7.26 -13.25
CA MET A 44 -2.36 6.12 -12.48
C MET A 44 -2.34 6.40 -10.97
N THR A 45 -1.92 7.58 -10.54
CA THR A 45 -1.93 7.99 -9.13
C THR A 45 -3.37 8.13 -8.61
N PHE A 46 -4.29 8.65 -9.42
CA PHE A 46 -5.71 8.71 -9.08
C PHE A 46 -6.30 7.30 -8.86
N PHE A 47 -6.02 6.36 -9.77
CA PHE A 47 -6.47 4.98 -9.65
C PHE A 47 -5.94 4.31 -8.38
N LYS A 48 -4.64 4.45 -8.08
CA LYS A 48 -4.03 3.93 -6.83
C LYS A 48 -4.70 4.51 -5.59
N ASN A 49 -4.98 5.81 -5.58
CA ASN A 49 -5.70 6.45 -4.49
C ASN A 49 -7.11 5.88 -4.31
N ARG A 50 -7.82 5.66 -5.42
CA ARG A 50 -9.18 5.10 -5.42
C ARG A 50 -9.21 3.67 -4.92
N ALA A 51 -8.23 2.85 -5.28
CA ALA A 51 -8.07 1.50 -4.75
C ALA A 51 -7.90 1.53 -3.22
N LEU A 52 -7.04 2.41 -2.69
CA LEU A 52 -6.87 2.59 -1.24
C LEU A 52 -8.15 3.08 -0.55
N ASP A 53 -8.95 3.94 -1.19
CA ASP A 53 -10.24 4.39 -0.65
C ASP A 53 -11.25 3.24 -0.54
N LEU A 54 -11.27 2.34 -1.53
CA LEU A 54 -12.13 1.15 -1.51
C LEU A 54 -11.70 0.17 -0.41
N LEU A 55 -10.40 -0.05 -0.23
CA LEU A 55 -9.89 -0.86 0.87
C LEU A 55 -10.22 -0.23 2.23
N GLU A 56 -10.06 1.08 2.39
CA GLU A 56 -10.43 1.78 3.62
C GLU A 56 -11.93 1.65 3.90
N LEU A 57 -12.77 1.79 2.87
CA LEU A 57 -14.22 1.60 2.96
C LEU A 57 -14.56 0.17 3.39
N PHE A 58 -13.92 -0.83 2.81
CA PHE A 58 -14.11 -2.23 3.17
C PHE A 58 -13.80 -2.47 4.64
N VAL A 59 -12.60 -2.11 5.11
CA VAL A 59 -12.19 -2.33 6.51
C VAL A 59 -13.12 -1.59 7.47
N ARG A 60 -13.64 -0.42 7.09
CA ARG A 60 -14.63 0.31 7.89
C ARG A 60 -15.97 -0.43 7.98
N LYS A 61 -16.40 -1.10 6.91
CA LYS A 61 -17.70 -1.78 6.82
C LYS A 61 -17.67 -3.21 7.34
N GLN A 62 -16.52 -3.87 7.27
CA GLN A 62 -16.30 -5.27 7.65
C GLN A 62 -15.05 -5.38 8.56
N PRO A 63 -15.03 -4.73 9.74
CA PRO A 63 -13.86 -4.67 10.63
C PRO A 63 -13.55 -5.99 11.36
N ASP A 64 -14.40 -7.00 11.23
CA ASP A 64 -14.37 -8.32 11.82
C ASP A 64 -14.02 -9.43 10.83
N SER A 65 -14.00 -9.11 9.53
CA SER A 65 -13.69 -10.04 8.45
C SER A 65 -12.21 -10.38 8.39
N ALA A 66 -11.87 -11.66 8.34
CA ALA A 66 -10.51 -12.13 8.10
C ALA A 66 -9.87 -11.66 6.79
N LEU A 67 -10.66 -11.17 5.81
CA LEU A 67 -10.10 -10.52 4.61
C LEU A 67 -9.27 -9.28 4.94
N VAL A 68 -9.48 -8.63 6.08
CA VAL A 68 -8.62 -7.52 6.51
C VAL A 68 -7.17 -8.02 6.74
N LEU A 69 -7.00 -9.26 7.18
CA LEU A 69 -5.68 -9.85 7.43
C LEU A 69 -4.93 -10.12 6.12
N THR A 70 -5.64 -10.50 5.05
CA THR A 70 -5.03 -10.75 3.74
C THR A 70 -4.53 -9.47 3.06
N MET A 71 -5.02 -8.30 3.49
CA MET A 71 -4.55 -7.00 3.02
C MET A 71 -3.20 -6.58 3.62
N ILE A 72 -2.76 -7.20 4.73
CA ILE A 72 -1.58 -6.75 5.47
C ILE A 72 -0.32 -6.81 4.61
N GLU A 73 -0.02 -7.97 4.04
CA GLU A 73 1.19 -8.19 3.24
C GLU A 73 1.27 -7.22 2.03
N PRO A 74 0.24 -7.12 1.16
CA PRO A 74 0.32 -6.21 0.02
C PRO A 74 0.41 -4.74 0.42
N LEU A 75 -0.23 -4.31 1.52
CA LEU A 75 -0.13 -2.91 1.99
C LEU A 75 1.26 -2.59 2.54
N VAL A 76 1.84 -3.48 3.35
CA VAL A 76 3.19 -3.30 3.88
C VAL A 76 4.24 -3.27 2.76
N ILE A 77 4.09 -4.13 1.74
CA ILE A 77 4.95 -4.13 0.56
C ILE A 77 4.77 -2.83 -0.24
N LEU A 78 3.52 -2.41 -0.50
CA LEU A 78 3.20 -1.18 -1.23
C LEU A 78 3.89 0.03 -0.58
N ILE A 79 3.82 0.17 0.74
CA ILE A 79 4.36 1.31 1.49
C ILE A 79 5.88 1.46 1.30
N GLY A 80 6.61 0.35 1.20
CA GLY A 80 8.06 0.37 0.94
C GLY A 80 8.45 0.33 -0.53
N LEU A 81 7.55 -0.09 -1.42
CA LEU A 81 7.81 -0.18 -2.85
C LEU A 81 7.55 1.14 -3.57
N THR A 82 6.49 1.87 -3.20
CA THR A 82 6.08 3.08 -3.91
C THR A 82 7.07 4.22 -3.72
N MET A 83 7.38 4.93 -4.81
CA MET A 83 8.13 6.19 -4.78
C MET A 83 7.22 7.40 -4.51
N ASP A 84 5.91 7.21 -4.63
CA ASP A 84 4.92 8.24 -4.32
C ASP A 84 4.65 8.27 -2.81
N LYS A 85 5.17 9.33 -2.16
CA LYS A 85 5.03 9.54 -0.71
C LYS A 85 3.57 9.72 -0.27
N ALA A 86 2.70 10.29 -1.10
CA ALA A 86 1.30 10.48 -0.77
C ALA A 86 0.57 9.13 -0.73
N ILE A 87 0.84 8.25 -1.69
CA ILE A 87 0.32 6.87 -1.70
C ILE A 87 0.82 6.08 -0.48
N SER A 88 2.13 6.16 -0.18
CA SER A 88 2.72 5.52 1.00
C SER A 88 2.07 6.00 2.30
N ALA A 89 1.91 7.32 2.46
CA ALA A 89 1.28 7.92 3.62
C ALA A 89 -0.21 7.54 3.75
N LYS A 90 -0.95 7.48 2.64
CA LYS A 90 -2.36 7.09 2.63
C LYS A 90 -2.54 5.62 3.03
N ALA A 91 -1.75 4.71 2.47
CA ALA A 91 -1.76 3.30 2.84
C ALA A 91 -1.42 3.10 4.33
N HIS A 92 -0.40 3.80 4.84
CA HIS A 92 -0.08 3.74 6.26
C HIS A 92 -1.20 4.33 7.15
N LYS A 93 -1.84 5.43 6.72
CA LYS A 93 -2.97 6.02 7.45
C LYS A 93 -4.16 5.06 7.53
N LEU A 94 -4.47 4.34 6.45
CA LEU A 94 -5.48 3.27 6.44
C LEU A 94 -5.15 2.24 7.53
N MET A 95 -3.93 1.69 7.53
CA MET A 95 -3.53 0.69 8.52
C MET A 95 -3.61 1.24 9.95
N LYS A 96 -2.96 2.39 10.23
CA LYS A 96 -2.92 2.99 11.57
C LYS A 96 -4.31 3.31 12.11
N SER A 97 -5.21 3.86 11.28
CA SER A 97 -6.51 4.34 11.72
C SER A 97 -7.57 3.24 11.83
N LYS A 98 -7.47 2.18 11.02
CA LYS A 98 -8.49 1.13 10.93
C LYS A 98 -8.06 -0.17 11.59
N PHE A 99 -6.83 -0.64 11.38
CA PHE A 99 -6.42 -1.97 11.84
C PHE A 99 -6.46 -2.08 13.37
N ASN A 100 -6.09 -1.03 14.09
CA ASN A 100 -6.16 -1.02 15.56
C ASN A 100 -7.58 -1.20 16.11
N LYS A 101 -8.60 -0.85 15.33
CA LYS A 101 -10.02 -0.94 15.71
C LYS A 101 -10.66 -2.24 15.24
N CYS A 102 -9.97 -3.02 14.41
CA CYS A 102 -10.47 -4.29 13.92
C CYS A 102 -10.48 -5.34 15.04
N LYS A 103 -11.53 -6.16 15.05
CA LYS A 103 -11.71 -7.28 15.98
C LYS A 103 -12.09 -8.50 15.15
N ILE A 104 -11.08 -9.15 14.59
CA ILE A 104 -11.29 -10.30 13.70
C ILE A 104 -11.81 -11.46 14.52
N THR A 105 -13.02 -11.92 14.21
CA THR A 105 -13.69 -13.02 14.93
C THR A 105 -14.15 -14.12 13.99
N ASN A 106 -14.31 -13.83 12.69
CA ASN A 106 -14.61 -14.83 11.66
C ASN A 106 -13.38 -15.03 10.77
N PHE A 107 -12.90 -16.28 10.70
CA PHE A 107 -11.72 -16.69 9.95
C PHE A 107 -12.00 -17.52 8.69
N ASP A 108 -13.28 -17.78 8.37
CA ASP A 108 -13.69 -18.66 7.27
C ASP A 108 -13.19 -18.20 5.90
N ALA A 109 -12.97 -16.89 5.74
CA ALA A 109 -12.41 -16.32 4.52
C ALA A 109 -10.93 -16.70 4.28
N ILE A 110 -10.23 -17.20 5.30
CA ILE A 110 -8.87 -17.75 5.19
C ILE A 110 -8.96 -19.28 5.08
N SER A 111 -9.58 -19.93 6.07
CA SER A 111 -9.83 -21.38 6.08
C SER A 111 -10.85 -21.72 7.16
N THR A 112 -11.58 -22.82 6.97
CA THR A 112 -12.46 -23.40 8.00
C THR A 112 -11.69 -24.26 9.00
N ASP A 113 -10.43 -24.61 8.73
CA ASP A 113 -9.55 -25.33 9.66
C ASP A 113 -8.75 -24.33 10.52
N PRO A 114 -8.99 -24.27 11.85
CA PRO A 114 -8.29 -23.36 12.75
C PRO A 114 -6.76 -23.47 12.66
N LYS A 115 -6.20 -24.68 12.44
CA LYS A 115 -4.74 -24.86 12.34
C LYS A 115 -4.16 -24.23 11.09
N GLN A 116 -4.90 -24.26 9.98
CA GLN A 116 -4.47 -23.59 8.75
C GLN A 116 -4.53 -22.07 8.91
N VAL A 117 -5.57 -21.56 9.57
CA VAL A 117 -5.67 -20.14 9.91
C VAL A 117 -4.48 -19.72 10.78
N GLU A 118 -4.21 -20.46 11.85
CA GLU A 118 -3.08 -20.20 12.74
C GLU A 118 -1.74 -20.18 11.98
N THR A 119 -1.49 -21.20 11.15
CA THR A 119 -0.28 -21.31 10.33
C THR A 119 -0.12 -20.09 9.42
N TYR A 120 -1.19 -19.70 8.72
CA TYR A 120 -1.20 -18.52 7.86
C TYR A 120 -0.86 -17.24 8.64
N LEU A 121 -1.41 -17.06 9.84
CA LEU A 121 -1.15 -15.88 10.66
C LEU A 121 0.29 -15.84 11.20
N ILE A 122 0.85 -16.98 11.60
CA ILE A 122 2.25 -17.11 12.01
C ILE A 122 3.19 -16.75 10.86
N GLU A 123 2.94 -17.30 9.67
CA GLU A 123 3.72 -16.99 8.47
C GLU A 123 3.64 -15.50 8.12
N THR A 124 2.45 -14.92 8.19
CA THR A 124 2.23 -13.49 7.93
C THR A 124 2.95 -12.62 8.95
N LEU A 125 2.90 -12.98 10.24
CA LEU A 125 3.64 -12.26 11.31
C LEU A 125 5.15 -12.30 11.04
N SER A 126 5.67 -13.46 10.65
CA SER A 126 7.07 -13.66 10.32
C SER A 126 7.52 -12.81 9.13
N LYS A 127 6.74 -12.78 8.06
CA LYS A 127 6.99 -11.91 6.92
C LYS A 127 6.99 -10.43 7.32
N VAL A 128 5.99 -9.99 8.10
CA VAL A 128 5.88 -8.60 8.55
C VAL A 128 7.09 -8.18 9.38
N HIS A 129 7.51 -9.01 10.34
CA HIS A 129 8.71 -8.73 11.15
C HIS A 129 9.97 -8.74 10.28
N GLY A 130 10.08 -9.68 9.33
CA GLY A 130 11.16 -9.72 8.35
C GLY A 130 11.26 -8.42 7.54
N ILE A 131 10.13 -7.89 7.06
CA ILE A 131 10.07 -6.60 6.37
C ILE A 131 10.43 -5.45 7.32
N ALA A 132 9.97 -5.50 8.58
CA ALA A 132 10.29 -4.48 9.59
C ALA A 132 11.80 -4.34 9.80
N THR A 133 12.54 -5.47 9.85
CA THR A 133 14.00 -5.45 10.03
C THR A 133 14.75 -4.75 8.90
N LYS A 134 14.22 -4.80 7.67
CA LYS A 134 14.84 -4.28 6.44
C LYS A 134 14.07 -3.10 5.85
N SER A 135 13.23 -2.45 6.65
CA SER A 135 12.30 -1.42 6.16
C SER A 135 13.03 -0.29 5.45
N LYS A 136 12.50 0.10 4.28
CA LYS A 136 13.09 1.14 3.42
C LYS A 136 12.80 2.55 3.93
N THR A 137 11.67 2.71 4.63
CA THR A 137 11.20 4.00 5.14
C THR A 137 10.67 3.83 6.56
N GLN A 138 10.71 4.91 7.35
CA GLN A 138 10.09 4.93 8.68
C GLN A 138 8.59 4.63 8.61
N THR A 139 7.90 5.08 7.57
CA THR A 139 6.48 4.77 7.33
C THR A 139 6.24 3.27 7.20
N GLN A 140 7.13 2.54 6.53
CA GLN A 140 7.05 1.08 6.42
C GLN A 140 7.29 0.40 7.78
N THR A 141 8.29 0.85 8.55
CA THR A 141 8.52 0.32 9.91
C THR A 141 7.28 0.47 10.79
N LEU A 142 6.66 1.66 10.78
CA LEU A 142 5.45 1.93 11.56
C LEU A 142 4.27 1.08 11.07
N ALA A 143 4.11 0.90 9.76
CA ALA A 143 3.08 0.03 9.19
C ALA A 143 3.26 -1.44 9.62
N CYS A 144 4.49 -1.95 9.64
CA CYS A 144 4.78 -3.30 10.12
C CYS A 144 4.40 -3.48 11.59
N ASN A 145 4.62 -2.47 12.44
CA ASN A 145 4.20 -2.50 13.83
C ASN A 145 2.67 -2.63 13.95
N GLN A 146 1.91 -1.80 13.23
CA GLN A 146 0.43 -1.88 13.24
C GLN A 146 -0.09 -3.23 12.71
N ALA A 147 0.56 -3.76 11.67
CA ALA A 147 0.26 -5.08 11.12
C ALA A 147 0.54 -6.20 12.14
N GLY A 148 1.74 -6.22 12.72
CA GLY A 148 2.15 -7.22 13.69
C GLY A 148 1.22 -7.26 14.90
N LEU A 149 0.76 -6.09 15.36
CA LEU A 149 -0.17 -6.01 16.49
C LEU A 149 -1.58 -6.53 16.13
N LEU A 150 -2.07 -6.25 14.92
CA LEU A 150 -3.34 -6.83 14.45
C LEU A 150 -3.26 -8.35 14.35
N ILE A 151 -2.16 -8.89 13.81
CA ILE A 151 -1.96 -10.34 13.70
C ILE A 151 -1.86 -10.98 15.08
N ALA A 152 -1.13 -10.38 16.02
CA ALA A 152 -1.07 -10.85 17.41
C ALA A 152 -2.46 -10.89 18.08
N LYS A 153 -3.30 -9.87 17.85
CA LYS A 153 -4.70 -9.86 18.30
C LYS A 153 -5.53 -10.96 17.63
N ALA A 154 -5.34 -11.21 16.34
CA ALA A 154 -6.06 -12.25 15.61
C ALA A 154 -5.67 -13.65 16.11
N LEU A 155 -4.38 -13.93 16.29
CA LEU A 155 -3.85 -15.18 16.85
C LEU A 155 -4.43 -15.48 18.23
N THR A 156 -4.50 -14.48 19.11
CA THR A 156 -5.08 -14.60 20.46
C THR A 156 -6.60 -14.64 20.48
N THR A 157 -7.26 -14.23 19.39
CA THR A 157 -8.72 -14.38 19.24
C THR A 157 -9.07 -15.77 18.72
N LEU A 158 -8.19 -16.37 17.91
CA LEU A 158 -8.31 -17.73 17.43
C LEU A 158 -8.14 -18.75 18.58
N ASP A 159 -7.10 -18.58 19.38
CA ASP A 159 -6.85 -19.34 20.61
C ASP A 159 -6.08 -18.48 21.61
N GLU A 160 -6.59 -18.35 22.83
CA GLU A 160 -5.94 -17.56 23.88
C GLU A 160 -4.55 -18.10 24.25
N ALA A 161 -4.30 -19.41 24.08
CA ALA A 161 -3.01 -20.03 24.34
C ALA A 161 -1.88 -19.50 23.43
N ASN A 162 -2.24 -18.98 22.24
CA ASN A 162 -1.29 -18.42 21.28
C ASN A 162 -0.54 -17.19 21.81
N ILE A 163 -0.98 -16.59 22.92
CA ILE A 163 -0.28 -15.47 23.55
C ILE A 163 1.17 -15.82 23.88
N GLN A 164 1.47 -17.07 24.29
CA GLN A 164 2.82 -17.50 24.64
C GLN A 164 3.73 -17.48 23.40
N MET A 165 3.27 -18.10 22.31
CA MET A 165 3.99 -18.11 21.03
C MET A 165 4.19 -16.69 20.48
N VAL A 166 3.17 -15.83 20.58
CA VAL A 166 3.28 -14.43 20.17
C VAL A 166 4.35 -13.68 20.99
N ILE A 167 4.40 -13.88 22.31
CA ILE A 167 5.44 -13.30 23.18
C ILE A 167 6.83 -13.78 22.73
N ASP A 168 7.01 -15.08 22.53
CA ASP A 168 8.28 -15.65 22.09
C ASP A 168 8.74 -15.08 20.74
N PHE A 169 7.79 -14.82 19.84
CA PHE A 169 8.04 -14.21 18.53
C PHE A 169 8.57 -12.78 18.66
N TYR A 170 7.91 -11.95 19.48
CA TYR A 170 8.34 -10.57 19.73
C TYR A 170 9.66 -10.52 20.52
N CYS A 171 9.86 -11.41 21.49
CA CYS A 171 11.13 -11.54 22.22
C CYS A 171 12.28 -11.91 21.28
N THR A 172 12.07 -12.84 20.35
CA THR A 172 13.06 -13.21 19.34
C THR A 172 13.38 -12.04 18.41
N THR A 173 12.35 -11.30 18.00
CA THR A 173 12.49 -10.08 17.19
C THR A 173 13.28 -9.01 17.94
N MET A 174 13.00 -8.83 19.24
CA MET A 174 13.68 -7.87 20.11
C MET A 174 15.16 -8.22 20.32
N LYS A 175 15.47 -9.50 20.58
CA LYS A 175 16.86 -9.98 20.65
C LYS A 175 17.62 -9.66 19.37
N ASN A 176 17.04 -9.98 18.21
CA ASN A 176 17.66 -9.70 16.91
C ASN A 176 17.83 -8.20 16.68
N TRP A 177 16.86 -7.37 17.07
CA TRP A 177 16.96 -5.92 16.97
C TRP A 177 18.06 -5.34 17.86
N ALA A 178 18.18 -5.80 19.10
CA ALA A 178 19.17 -5.30 20.06
C ALA A 178 20.62 -5.58 19.65
N VAL A 179 20.87 -6.72 18.99
CA VAL A 179 22.24 -7.14 18.62
C VAL A 179 22.63 -6.76 17.19
N GLN A 180 21.69 -6.30 16.35
CA GLN A 180 21.96 -5.95 14.95
C GLN A 180 21.78 -4.44 14.71
N PRO A 181 22.86 -3.63 14.69
CA PRO A 181 22.76 -2.19 14.49
C PRO A 181 22.11 -1.75 13.18
N LYS A 182 22.08 -2.62 12.16
CA LYS A 182 21.46 -2.35 10.85
C LYS A 182 19.94 -2.58 10.85
N ASN A 183 19.37 -3.17 11.90
CA ASN A 183 17.95 -3.45 12.01
C ASN A 183 17.15 -2.15 12.05
N LYS A 184 16.13 -2.04 11.19
CA LYS A 184 15.34 -0.81 10.98
C LYS A 184 14.09 -0.71 11.87
N ILE A 185 13.85 -1.70 12.73
CA ILE A 185 12.78 -1.65 13.72
C ILE A 185 13.01 -0.50 14.69
N GLN A 186 11.93 0.14 15.12
CA GLN A 186 11.93 1.19 16.13
C GLN A 186 11.47 0.62 17.47
N ALA A 187 12.01 1.15 18.57
CA ALA A 187 11.66 0.74 19.93
C ALA A 187 10.14 0.83 20.21
N SER A 188 9.44 1.75 19.53
CA SER A 188 7.98 1.88 19.59
C SER A 188 7.22 0.60 19.27
N MET A 189 7.75 -0.28 18.43
CA MET A 189 7.14 -1.58 18.15
C MET A 189 7.01 -2.44 19.41
N PHE A 190 8.04 -2.46 20.25
CA PHE A 190 8.04 -3.23 21.48
C PHE A 190 7.22 -2.55 22.57
N PHE A 191 7.24 -1.22 22.64
CA PHE A 191 6.38 -0.48 23.57
C PHE A 191 4.89 -0.70 23.27
N ASP A 192 4.49 -0.62 22.00
CA ASP A 192 3.10 -0.86 21.58
C ASP A 192 2.67 -2.31 21.89
N PHE A 193 3.56 -3.28 21.67
CA PHE A 193 3.35 -4.67 22.03
C PHE A 193 3.18 -4.88 23.54
N ILE A 194 4.08 -4.32 24.35
CA ILE A 194 4.01 -4.39 25.82
C ILE A 194 2.73 -3.71 26.33
N ASN A 195 2.36 -2.55 25.78
CA ASN A 195 1.13 -1.86 26.14
C ASN A 195 -0.11 -2.72 25.85
N TRP A 196 -0.12 -3.43 24.73
CA TRP A 196 -1.18 -4.37 24.41
C TRP A 196 -1.20 -5.59 25.35
N ILE A 197 -0.06 -6.20 25.66
CA ILE A 197 0.02 -7.27 26.67
C ILE A 197 -0.53 -6.78 28.01
N ASN A 198 -0.13 -5.58 28.43
CA ASN A 198 -0.60 -4.99 29.68
C ASN A 198 -2.14 -4.83 29.69
N SER A 199 -2.74 -4.48 28.54
CA SER A 199 -4.21 -4.42 28.41
C SER A 199 -4.92 -5.78 28.51
N LYS A 200 -4.18 -6.89 28.37
CA LYS A 200 -4.69 -8.27 28.50
C LYS A 200 -4.48 -8.86 29.89
N ARG A 201 -3.61 -8.26 30.71
CA ARG A 201 -3.35 -8.69 32.09
C ARG A 201 -4.60 -8.37 32.93
N LYS A 202 -5.26 -9.42 33.42
CA LYS A 202 -6.31 -9.31 34.45
C LYS A 202 -5.69 -9.37 35.83
#